data_AF-A0A962TMD0-F1
#
_entry.id   AF-A0A962TMD0-F1
#
_cell.length_a   1.000
_cell.length_b   1.000
_cell.length_c   1.000
_cell.angle_alpha   90.00
_cell.angle_beta   90.00
_cell.angle_gamma   90.00
#
_symmetry.space_group_name_H-M   'P 1'
#
loop_
_entity.id
_entity.type
_entity.pdbx_description
1 polymer ?
#
loop_
_entity_poly.entity_id
_entity_poly.type
_entity_poly.pdbx_seq_one_letter_code
_entity_poly.pdbx_strand_id
1 'polypeptide(L)'
;MRKLILNLSFGILAALAYTSYALAAFLPPICQKFEGTLTLSIDPACQILTRSDTRIYFPDLLLPNGLSQFLGVPGTCFTGAITNGELDNRPVIGTSYSGQTTHNLESPAQFSAATTLILTNQNGSPIGNIYFRDAGLFTDGAGSVREQLVVVGANGLFWGVKGTVQIAGNEFTGAPVTGQFCR
;
A
#
# COMPACT_ATOMS: atom_id res chain seq x y z
N MET A 1 -11.73 70.95 23.20
CA MET A 1 -12.18 69.56 23.42
C MET A 1 -12.35 68.87 22.08
N ARG A 2 -11.73 67.68 21.91
CA ARG A 2 -11.93 66.58 20.92
C ARG A 2 -12.43 66.94 19.50
N LYS A 3 -11.56 66.88 18.47
CA LYS A 3 -11.32 65.72 17.55
C LYS A 3 -12.59 65.08 16.95
N LEU A 4 -12.84 65.31 15.66
CA LEU A 4 -13.18 64.27 14.67
C LEU A 4 -13.12 64.88 13.25
N ILE A 5 -12.07 64.56 12.48
CA ILE A 5 -12.09 64.69 11.01
C ILE A 5 -12.06 63.26 10.49
N LEU A 6 -13.17 62.86 9.88
CA LEU A 6 -13.37 61.57 9.22
C LEU A 6 -12.55 61.57 7.93
N ASN A 7 -11.42 60.89 7.91
CA ASN A 7 -10.70 60.53 6.68
C ASN A 7 -11.24 59.18 6.22
N LEU A 8 -12.16 59.20 5.26
CA LEU A 8 -12.82 58.01 4.72
C LEU A 8 -12.65 58.03 3.20
N SER A 9 -11.48 57.63 2.69
CA SER A 9 -11.30 57.36 1.25
C SER A 9 -9.92 56.83 0.85
N PHE A 10 -9.36 55.80 1.51
CA PHE A 10 -8.18 55.09 0.94
C PHE A 10 -8.10 53.61 1.34
N GLY A 11 -9.23 52.88 1.30
CA GLY A 11 -9.29 51.52 1.85
C GLY A 11 -9.83 50.40 0.95
N ILE A 12 -10.23 50.65 -0.30
CA ILE A 12 -10.99 49.63 -1.08
C ILE A 12 -10.37 49.36 -2.47
N LEU A 13 -9.12 49.73 -2.74
CA LEU A 13 -8.45 49.35 -4.01
C LEU A 13 -7.25 48.39 -3.87
N ALA A 14 -6.88 47.98 -2.65
CA ALA A 14 -5.80 47.00 -2.44
C ALA A 14 -6.30 45.57 -2.16
N ALA A 15 -7.61 45.38 -1.94
CA ALA A 15 -8.17 44.07 -1.56
C ALA A 15 -8.56 43.17 -2.74
N LEU A 16 -8.52 43.67 -3.98
CA LEU A 16 -8.92 42.90 -5.19
C LEU A 16 -7.74 42.39 -6.02
N ALA A 17 -6.48 42.65 -5.61
CA ALA A 17 -5.29 42.19 -6.33
C ALA A 17 -4.60 40.96 -5.70
N TYR A 18 -5.06 40.49 -4.52
CA TYR A 18 -4.42 39.39 -3.80
C TYR A 18 -5.13 38.04 -3.89
N THR A 19 -6.24 37.93 -4.64
CA THR A 19 -6.99 36.68 -4.80
C THR A 19 -6.73 35.95 -6.11
N SER A 20 -5.61 36.22 -6.79
CA SER A 20 -5.32 35.64 -8.11
C SER A 20 -4.13 34.67 -8.15
N TYR A 21 -3.53 34.33 -7.02
CA TYR A 21 -2.34 33.46 -6.97
C TYR A 21 -2.43 32.37 -5.91
N ALA A 22 -3.39 31.45 -6.05
CA ALA A 22 -3.32 30.15 -5.36
C ALA A 22 -4.17 29.07 -6.04
N LEU A 23 -4.21 29.05 -7.38
CA LEU A 23 -4.45 27.81 -8.11
C LEU A 23 -3.14 27.49 -8.81
N ALA A 24 -2.14 27.12 -8.00
CA ALA A 24 -1.06 26.31 -8.54
C ALA A 24 -1.75 25.12 -9.22
N ALA A 25 -1.57 25.01 -10.53
CA ALA A 25 -2.10 23.93 -11.34
C ALA A 25 -1.51 22.61 -10.81
N PHE A 26 -2.19 22.01 -9.84
CA PHE A 26 -1.97 20.61 -9.51
C PHE A 26 -2.44 19.85 -10.75
N LEU A 27 -1.47 19.37 -11.55
CA LEU A 27 -1.76 18.39 -12.56
C LEU A 27 -2.55 17.27 -11.88
N PRO A 28 -3.66 16.80 -12.48
CA PRO A 28 -4.43 15.71 -11.91
C PRO A 28 -3.50 14.52 -11.67
N PRO A 29 -3.66 13.80 -10.55
CA PRO A 29 -2.77 12.72 -10.22
C PRO A 29 -2.76 11.69 -11.35
N ILE A 30 -1.57 11.28 -11.78
CA ILE A 30 -1.44 10.26 -12.82
C ILE A 30 -1.53 8.91 -12.12
N CYS A 31 -2.66 8.24 -12.29
CA CYS A 31 -2.94 6.94 -11.70
C CYS A 31 -2.68 5.82 -12.71
N GLN A 32 -1.92 4.83 -12.27
CA GLN A 32 -1.60 3.62 -13.02
C GLN A 32 -2.39 2.46 -12.43
N LYS A 33 -3.14 1.73 -13.25
CA LYS A 33 -3.84 0.52 -12.83
C LYS A 33 -2.83 -0.60 -12.61
N PHE A 34 -2.99 -1.34 -11.52
CA PHE A 34 -2.22 -2.55 -11.23
C PHE A 34 -3.17 -3.74 -11.05
N GLU A 35 -2.88 -4.85 -11.71
CA GLU A 35 -3.62 -6.10 -11.55
C GLU A 35 -2.74 -7.33 -11.71
N GLY A 36 -3.21 -8.48 -11.24
CA GLY A 36 -2.53 -9.77 -11.39
C GLY A 36 -3.13 -10.85 -10.49
N THR A 37 -2.42 -11.96 -10.33
CA THR A 37 -2.80 -13.06 -9.44
C THR A 37 -1.68 -13.32 -8.43
N LEU A 38 -1.99 -13.20 -7.13
CA LEU A 38 -1.09 -13.53 -6.03
C LEU A 38 -1.22 -15.00 -5.64
N THR A 39 -0.10 -15.68 -5.52
CA THR A 39 -0.01 -16.97 -4.83
C THR A 39 1.04 -16.90 -3.73
N LEU A 40 0.64 -17.19 -2.50
CA LEU A 40 1.47 -17.21 -1.30
C LEU A 40 1.97 -18.63 -0.99
N SER A 41 3.17 -18.69 -0.44
CA SER A 41 3.73 -19.84 0.22
C SER A 41 4.34 -19.42 1.56
N ILE A 42 4.44 -20.37 2.48
CA ILE A 42 5.02 -20.15 3.80
C ILE A 42 6.50 -19.79 3.62
N ASP A 43 6.93 -18.72 4.28
CA ASP A 43 8.33 -18.30 4.29
C ASP A 43 8.99 -18.62 5.64
N PRO A 44 9.68 -19.77 5.75
CA PRO A 44 10.35 -20.15 6.99
C PRO A 44 11.56 -19.25 7.31
N ALA A 45 12.11 -18.55 6.32
CA ALA A 45 13.21 -17.62 6.53
C ALA A 45 12.72 -16.22 6.97
N CYS A 46 11.41 -15.97 6.88
CA CYS A 46 10.76 -14.70 7.19
C CYS A 46 11.52 -13.51 6.59
N GLN A 47 11.74 -13.55 5.27
CA GLN A 47 12.53 -12.59 4.52
C GLN A 47 12.08 -11.15 4.75
N ILE A 48 10.79 -10.92 4.99
CA ILE A 48 10.27 -9.59 5.32
C ILE A 48 11.03 -8.94 6.47
N LEU A 49 11.51 -9.68 7.49
CA LEU A 49 12.26 -9.13 8.63
C LEU A 49 13.76 -8.94 8.37
N THR A 50 14.33 -9.68 7.41
CA THR A 50 15.78 -9.68 7.15
C THR A 50 16.20 -8.67 6.08
N ARG A 51 15.24 -8.16 5.30
CA ARG A 51 15.52 -7.14 4.30
C ARG A 51 15.89 -5.80 4.94
N SER A 52 16.89 -5.15 4.35
CA SER A 52 17.40 -3.86 4.82
C SER A 52 16.40 -2.71 4.66
N ASP A 53 15.54 -2.77 3.65
CA ASP A 53 14.55 -1.74 3.34
C ASP A 53 13.29 -1.83 4.21
N THR A 54 12.93 -3.01 4.71
CA THR A 54 11.79 -3.21 5.63
C THR A 54 11.87 -2.28 6.84
N ARG A 55 13.05 -2.14 7.47
CA ARG A 55 13.20 -1.33 8.69
C ARG A 55 12.93 0.16 8.46
N ILE A 56 13.02 0.64 7.22
CA ILE A 56 12.75 2.04 6.87
C ILE A 56 11.25 2.31 6.88
N TYR A 57 10.46 1.40 6.29
CA TYR A 57 9.03 1.58 6.10
C TYR A 57 8.17 0.93 7.20
N PHE A 58 8.76 -0.03 7.92
CA PHE A 58 8.11 -0.77 9.00
C PHE A 58 9.02 -0.83 10.26
N PRO A 59 9.41 0.32 10.83
CA PRO A 59 10.32 0.37 11.98
C PRO A 59 9.74 -0.27 13.25
N ASP A 60 8.42 -0.33 13.33
CA ASP A 60 7.59 -0.91 14.38
C ASP A 60 7.09 -2.33 14.06
N LEU A 61 7.57 -2.94 12.97
CA LEU A 61 7.18 -4.30 12.61
C LEU A 61 7.75 -5.28 13.64
N LEU A 62 6.94 -5.56 14.64
CA LEU A 62 7.11 -6.67 15.54
C LEU A 62 6.13 -7.73 15.04
N LEU A 63 6.67 -8.82 14.49
CA LEU A 63 5.88 -10.03 14.28
C LEU A 63 5.95 -10.79 15.59
N PRO A 64 4.94 -10.69 16.49
CA PRO A 64 4.88 -11.66 17.58
C PRO A 64 4.87 -13.06 16.95
N ASN A 65 5.40 -14.05 17.67
CA ASN A 65 5.06 -15.45 17.40
C ASN A 65 3.55 -15.60 17.64
N GLY A 66 2.74 -15.12 16.70
CA GLY A 66 1.33 -14.89 16.84
C GLY A 66 0.53 -16.17 16.67
N LEU A 67 -0.72 -16.12 17.11
CA LEU A 67 -1.70 -17.20 17.17
C LEU A 67 -2.02 -17.91 15.84
N SER A 68 -1.33 -17.61 14.73
CA SER A 68 -1.57 -18.20 13.40
C SER A 68 -1.41 -19.73 13.37
N GLN A 69 -0.61 -20.29 14.28
CA GLN A 69 -0.47 -21.74 14.47
C GLN A 69 -1.79 -22.43 14.85
N PHE A 70 -2.74 -21.72 15.49
CA PHE A 70 -4.03 -22.27 15.92
C PHE A 70 -5.07 -22.37 14.79
N LEU A 71 -4.82 -21.73 13.63
CA LEU A 71 -5.66 -21.84 12.43
C LEU A 71 -5.12 -22.88 11.43
N GLY A 72 -4.08 -23.64 11.78
CA GLY A 72 -3.44 -24.59 10.85
C GLY A 72 -2.64 -23.92 9.72
N VAL A 73 -2.48 -22.59 9.76
CA VAL A 73 -1.63 -21.84 8.83
C VAL A 73 -0.22 -21.80 9.43
N PRO A 74 0.77 -22.52 8.88
CA PRO A 74 2.11 -22.54 9.44
C PRO A 74 2.80 -21.25 9.02
N GLY A 75 2.70 -20.19 9.81
CA GLY A 75 3.57 -19.04 9.62
C GLY A 75 2.96 -17.71 9.99
N THR A 76 3.84 -16.82 10.45
CA THR A 76 3.63 -15.37 10.52
C THR A 76 4.21 -14.67 9.29
N CYS A 77 4.86 -15.41 8.38
CA CYS A 77 5.57 -14.84 7.24
C CYS A 77 5.33 -15.65 5.97
N PHE A 78 5.19 -14.95 4.84
CA PHE A 78 4.93 -15.56 3.54
C PHE A 78 5.80 -14.94 2.45
N THR A 79 6.08 -15.73 1.43
CA THR A 79 6.59 -15.25 0.15
C THR A 79 5.49 -15.45 -0.88
N GLY A 80 5.27 -14.47 -1.74
CA GLY A 80 4.29 -14.55 -2.81
C GLY A 80 4.88 -14.30 -4.18
N ALA A 81 4.19 -14.82 -5.19
CA ALA A 81 4.42 -14.51 -6.59
C ALA A 81 3.19 -13.81 -7.16
N ILE A 82 3.39 -12.68 -7.85
CA ILE A 82 2.38 -12.10 -8.73
C ILE A 82 2.63 -12.63 -10.14
N THR A 83 1.64 -13.37 -10.64
CA THR A 83 1.60 -13.91 -12.02
C THR A 83 0.54 -13.17 -12.83
N ASN A 84 0.68 -13.18 -14.16
CA ASN A 84 -0.18 -12.42 -15.07
C ASN A 84 -0.34 -10.95 -14.65
N GLY A 85 0.74 -10.38 -14.10
CA GLY A 85 0.73 -9.03 -13.55
C GLY A 85 0.76 -7.99 -14.68
N GLU A 86 -0.01 -6.93 -14.51
CA GLU A 86 -0.03 -5.79 -15.43
C GLU A 86 0.02 -4.47 -14.66
N LEU A 87 0.82 -3.53 -15.17
CA LEU A 87 0.85 -2.13 -14.76
C LEU A 87 0.54 -1.26 -15.98
N ASP A 88 -0.66 -0.68 -16.03
CA ASP A 88 -1.19 0.02 -17.22
C ASP A 88 -1.04 -0.77 -18.53
N ASN A 89 -1.50 -2.03 -18.53
CA ASN A 89 -1.39 -2.97 -19.65
C ASN A 89 0.05 -3.33 -20.04
N ARG A 90 1.04 -3.03 -19.18
CA ARG A 90 2.43 -3.49 -19.36
C ARG A 90 2.67 -4.70 -18.47
N PRO A 91 3.16 -5.82 -19.02
CA PRO A 91 3.35 -7.02 -18.23
C PRO A 91 4.48 -6.85 -17.21
N VAL A 92 4.19 -7.26 -15.98
CA VAL A 92 5.12 -7.25 -14.85
C VAL A 92 5.09 -8.59 -14.13
N ILE A 93 6.18 -8.91 -13.47
CA ILE A 93 6.28 -10.05 -12.55
C ILE A 93 6.53 -9.48 -11.16
N GLY A 94 5.89 -10.06 -10.14
CA GLY A 94 6.04 -9.61 -8.78
C GLY A 94 6.52 -10.71 -7.85
N THR A 95 7.35 -10.33 -6.88
CA THR A 95 7.64 -11.13 -5.70
C THR A 95 7.19 -10.34 -4.49
N SER A 96 6.36 -10.92 -3.64
CA SER A 96 5.96 -10.33 -2.37
C SER A 96 6.63 -11.04 -1.21
N TYR A 97 6.91 -10.28 -0.14
CA TYR A 97 7.28 -10.79 1.17
C TYR A 97 6.33 -10.16 2.16
N SER A 98 5.67 -10.96 2.98
CA SER A 98 4.70 -10.44 3.94
C SER A 98 4.93 -11.01 5.32
N GLY A 99 4.59 -10.22 6.32
CA GLY A 99 4.55 -10.60 7.73
C GLY A 99 3.19 -10.24 8.30
N GLN A 100 2.48 -11.22 8.86
CA GLN A 100 1.10 -11.10 9.30
C GLN A 100 0.97 -11.27 10.82
N THR A 101 0.07 -10.48 11.41
CA THR A 101 -0.44 -10.66 12.77
C THR A 101 -1.95 -10.83 12.74
N THR A 102 -2.43 -11.96 13.28
CA THR A 102 -3.86 -12.21 13.48
C THR A 102 -4.31 -11.61 14.82
N HIS A 103 -5.40 -10.83 14.81
CA HIS A 103 -5.88 -10.10 15.98
C HIS A 103 -6.92 -10.88 16.80
N ASN A 104 -7.66 -11.78 16.16
CA ASN A 104 -8.63 -12.64 16.82
C ASN A 104 -8.77 -13.98 16.08
N LEU A 105 -9.35 -14.97 16.75
CA LEU A 105 -9.65 -16.28 16.17
C LEU A 105 -11.16 -16.45 15.92
N GLU A 106 -11.93 -15.37 16.09
CA GLU A 106 -13.37 -15.35 15.82
C GLU A 106 -13.62 -15.29 14.32
N SER A 107 -14.73 -15.84 13.82
CA SER A 107 -15.04 -15.79 12.39
C SER A 107 -15.93 -14.59 12.06
N PRO A 108 -15.55 -13.71 11.10
CA PRO A 108 -14.32 -13.77 10.30
C PRO A 108 -13.09 -13.26 11.07
N ALA A 109 -11.96 -13.98 10.94
CA ALA A 109 -10.75 -13.66 11.68
C ALA A 109 -10.06 -12.45 11.08
N GLN A 110 -9.70 -11.48 11.91
CA GLN A 110 -9.09 -10.23 11.48
C GLN A 110 -7.57 -10.32 11.53
N PHE A 111 -6.91 -9.73 10.54
CA PHE A 111 -5.46 -9.64 10.53
C PHE A 111 -4.97 -8.29 10.02
N SER A 112 -3.72 -7.99 10.38
CA SER A 112 -2.91 -6.95 9.75
C SER A 112 -1.64 -7.57 9.22
N ALA A 113 -1.07 -6.97 8.19
CA ALA A 113 0.23 -7.38 7.68
C ALA A 113 1.07 -6.20 7.22
N ALA A 114 2.35 -6.48 7.02
CA ALA A 114 3.26 -5.62 6.28
C ALA A 114 3.78 -6.40 5.09
N THR A 115 3.63 -5.82 3.90
CA THR A 115 4.01 -6.47 2.65
C THR A 115 5.00 -5.61 1.87
N THR A 116 6.08 -6.23 1.41
CA THR A 116 6.95 -5.67 0.38
C THR A 116 6.67 -6.35 -0.94
N LEU A 117 6.31 -5.59 -1.97
CA LEU A 117 6.17 -6.08 -3.34
C LEU A 117 7.33 -5.55 -4.17
N ILE A 118 8.04 -6.46 -4.82
CA ILE A 118 9.12 -6.16 -5.77
C ILE A 118 8.59 -6.44 -7.16
N LEU A 119 8.63 -5.45 -8.04
CA LEU A 119 8.20 -5.61 -9.41
C LEU A 119 9.39 -5.59 -10.36
N THR A 120 9.37 -6.50 -11.32
CA THR A 120 10.30 -6.58 -12.45
C THR A 120 9.50 -6.61 -13.76
N ASN A 121 10.16 -6.26 -14.87
CA ASN A 121 9.59 -6.52 -16.18
C ASN A 121 9.75 -8.01 -16.54
N GLN A 122 9.18 -8.44 -17.67
CA GLN A 122 9.27 -9.84 -18.13
C GLN A 122 10.71 -10.35 -18.36
N ASN A 123 11.68 -9.44 -18.52
CA ASN A 123 13.09 -9.78 -18.69
C ASN A 123 13.85 -9.84 -17.34
N GLY A 124 13.16 -9.70 -16.21
CA GLY A 124 13.75 -9.67 -14.88
C GLY A 124 14.44 -8.36 -14.51
N SER A 125 14.33 -7.31 -15.33
CA SER A 125 14.88 -6.00 -14.97
C SER A 125 14.03 -5.34 -13.88
N PRO A 126 14.65 -4.76 -12.83
CA PRO A 126 13.93 -4.15 -11.72
C PRO A 126 13.15 -2.91 -12.15
N ILE A 127 11.89 -2.82 -11.72
CA ILE A 127 11.02 -1.64 -11.87
C ILE A 127 11.07 -0.83 -10.57
N GLY A 128 10.90 -1.51 -9.44
CA GLY A 128 10.95 -0.91 -8.11
C GLY A 128 10.20 -1.74 -7.08
N ASN A 129 10.26 -1.28 -5.84
CA ASN A 129 9.61 -1.90 -4.69
C ASN A 129 8.48 -0.99 -4.19
N ILE A 130 7.42 -1.61 -3.68
CA ILE A 130 6.29 -0.94 -3.04
C ILE A 130 6.09 -1.60 -1.68
N TYR A 131 5.87 -0.79 -0.66
CA TYR A 131 5.73 -1.24 0.73
C TYR A 131 4.32 -0.90 1.19
N PHE A 132 3.64 -1.91 1.75
CA PHE A 132 2.25 -1.85 2.11
C PHE A 132 2.01 -2.12 3.59
N ARG A 133 1.00 -1.45 4.13
CA ARG A 133 0.31 -1.88 5.33
C ARG A 133 -1.02 -2.48 4.93
N ASP A 134 -1.29 -3.64 5.50
CA ASP A 134 -2.37 -4.48 5.05
C ASP A 134 -3.35 -4.67 6.21
N ALA A 135 -4.63 -4.72 5.87
CA ALA A 135 -5.69 -5.08 6.78
C ALA A 135 -6.67 -5.99 6.05
N GLY A 136 -7.04 -7.10 6.69
CA GLY A 136 -7.89 -8.08 6.05
C GLY A 136 -8.69 -8.94 7.00
N LEU A 137 -9.60 -9.68 6.38
CA LEU A 137 -10.48 -10.66 7.01
C LEU A 137 -10.25 -12.02 6.35
N PHE A 138 -10.02 -13.06 7.14
CA PHE A 138 -10.20 -14.43 6.69
C PHE A 138 -11.69 -14.71 6.54
N THR A 139 -12.11 -15.05 5.33
CA THR A 139 -13.51 -15.39 5.02
C THR A 139 -13.81 -16.87 5.22
N ASP A 140 -12.78 -17.71 5.27
CA ASP A 140 -12.88 -19.14 5.58
C ASP A 140 -11.58 -19.68 6.21
N GLY A 141 -11.61 -20.93 6.66
CA GLY A 141 -10.43 -21.63 7.19
C GLY A 141 -9.50 -22.23 6.12
N ALA A 142 -9.82 -22.06 4.82
CA ALA A 142 -8.99 -22.55 3.71
C ALA A 142 -7.97 -21.49 3.25
N GLY A 143 -7.99 -20.29 3.84
CA GLY A 143 -7.09 -19.19 3.52
C GLY A 143 -7.66 -18.21 2.50
N SER A 144 -8.98 -18.19 2.29
CA SER A 144 -9.61 -17.11 1.54
C SER A 144 -9.65 -15.83 2.37
N VAL A 145 -9.29 -14.71 1.75
CA VAL A 145 -9.26 -13.40 2.39
C VAL A 145 -10.09 -12.37 1.63
N ARG A 146 -10.44 -11.30 2.34
CA ARG A 146 -10.69 -9.98 1.77
C ARG A 146 -9.72 -9.02 2.43
N GLU A 147 -8.74 -8.57 1.66
CA GLU A 147 -7.62 -7.77 2.16
C GLU A 147 -7.52 -6.46 1.38
N GLN A 148 -7.14 -5.40 2.08
CA GLN A 148 -6.75 -4.12 1.51
C GLN A 148 -5.33 -3.78 1.94
N LEU A 149 -4.48 -3.49 0.96
CA LEU A 149 -3.10 -3.06 1.11
C LEU A 149 -3.01 -1.58 0.77
N VAL A 150 -2.36 -0.80 1.64
CA VAL A 150 -2.19 0.65 1.48
C VAL A 150 -0.71 0.97 1.35
N VAL A 151 -0.33 1.71 0.30
CA VAL A 151 1.07 2.10 0.07
C VAL A 151 1.54 3.03 1.18
N VAL A 152 2.59 2.63 1.89
CA VAL A 152 3.27 3.45 2.91
C VAL A 152 4.65 3.92 2.47
N GLY A 153 5.22 3.31 1.44
CA GLY A 153 6.48 3.71 0.86
C GLY A 153 6.70 3.04 -0.49
N ALA A 154 7.69 3.51 -1.24
CA ALA A 154 8.05 2.93 -2.51
C ALA A 154 9.42 3.43 -3.00
N ASN A 155 10.06 2.68 -3.89
CA ASN A 155 11.31 3.09 -4.53
C ASN A 155 11.34 2.82 -6.04
N GLY A 156 12.45 3.17 -6.69
CA GLY A 156 12.61 3.03 -8.14
C GLY A 156 11.55 3.83 -8.90
N LEU A 157 10.92 3.21 -9.90
CA LEU A 157 9.87 3.83 -10.69
C LEU A 157 8.58 4.11 -9.90
N PHE A 158 8.49 3.71 -8.64
CA PHE A 158 7.35 3.98 -7.75
C PHE A 158 7.63 5.05 -6.69
N TRP A 159 8.79 5.70 -6.69
CA TRP A 159 9.09 6.74 -5.71
C TRP A 159 7.95 7.78 -5.61
N GLY A 160 7.48 8.04 -4.38
CA GLY A 160 6.42 9.02 -4.09
C GLY A 160 4.98 8.58 -4.41
N VAL A 161 4.74 7.36 -4.93
CA VAL A 161 3.37 6.91 -5.25
C VAL A 161 2.51 6.78 -4.00
N LYS A 162 1.22 7.04 -4.17
CA LYS A 162 0.16 6.69 -3.23
C LYS A 162 -0.78 5.70 -3.90
N GLY A 163 -1.37 4.79 -3.16
CA GLY A 163 -2.24 3.80 -3.79
C GLY A 163 -2.79 2.80 -2.82
N THR A 164 -3.75 2.04 -3.31
CA THR A 164 -4.33 0.91 -2.61
C THR A 164 -4.47 -0.25 -3.56
N VAL A 165 -4.24 -1.44 -3.04
CA VAL A 165 -4.44 -2.71 -3.71
C VAL A 165 -5.40 -3.53 -2.88
N GLN A 166 -6.23 -4.32 -3.54
CA GLN A 166 -7.19 -5.21 -2.91
C GLN A 166 -6.92 -6.64 -3.38
N ILE A 167 -7.09 -7.58 -2.45
CA ILE A 167 -6.98 -9.02 -2.71
C ILE A 167 -8.25 -9.67 -2.18
N ALA A 168 -8.87 -10.52 -3.00
CA ALA A 168 -10.09 -11.21 -2.63
C ALA A 168 -10.09 -12.63 -3.19
N GLY A 169 -10.06 -13.63 -2.33
CA GLY A 169 -9.98 -15.04 -2.70
C GLY A 169 -8.92 -15.80 -1.92
N ASN A 170 -8.61 -17.03 -2.35
CA ASN A 170 -7.65 -17.89 -1.67
C ASN A 170 -6.22 -17.60 -2.14
N GLU A 171 -5.44 -16.97 -1.28
CA GLU A 171 -4.08 -16.52 -1.60
C GLU A 171 -3.10 -17.68 -1.73
N PHE A 172 -3.39 -18.87 -1.18
CA PHE A 172 -2.51 -20.04 -1.29
C PHE A 172 -2.70 -20.82 -2.59
N THR A 173 -3.84 -20.64 -3.26
CA THR A 173 -4.12 -21.26 -4.57
C THR A 173 -4.15 -20.28 -5.73
N GLY A 174 -4.14 -18.98 -5.44
CA GLY A 174 -4.24 -17.91 -6.42
C GLY A 174 -5.42 -16.98 -6.13
N ALA A 175 -5.14 -15.74 -5.75
CA ALA A 175 -6.13 -14.70 -5.54
C ALA A 175 -5.91 -13.52 -6.49
N PRO A 176 -6.97 -12.97 -7.10
CA PRO A 176 -6.87 -11.75 -7.89
C PRO A 176 -6.41 -10.58 -7.02
N VAL A 177 -5.48 -9.81 -7.57
CA VAL A 177 -4.95 -8.58 -7.02
C VAL A 177 -5.36 -7.46 -7.95
N THR A 178 -5.97 -6.40 -7.42
CA THR A 178 -6.38 -5.24 -8.23
C THR A 178 -6.20 -3.94 -7.46
N GLY A 179 -5.75 -2.89 -8.12
CA GLY A 179 -5.51 -1.62 -7.46
C GLY A 179 -5.00 -0.54 -8.40
N GLN A 180 -4.53 0.54 -7.80
CA GLN A 180 -3.95 1.65 -8.53
C GLN A 180 -2.85 2.37 -7.74
N PHE A 181 -1.87 2.90 -8.46
CA PHE A 181 -0.78 3.73 -7.93
C PHE A 181 -0.82 5.10 -8.61
N CYS A 182 -0.98 6.16 -7.82
CA CYS A 182 -1.11 7.54 -8.26
C CYS A 182 0.08 8.39 -7.82
N ARG A 183 0.46 9.34 -8.67
CA ARG A 183 1.46 10.39 -8.39
C ARG A 183 0.87 11.76 -8.54
#